data_AF-A0A5S4EIQ9-F1
#
_entry.id   AF-A0A5S4EIQ9-F1
#
_cell.length_a   1.000
_cell.length_b   1.000
_cell.length_c   1.000
_cell.angle_alpha   90.00
_cell.angle_beta   90.00
_cell.angle_gamma   90.00
#
_symmetry.space_group_name_H-M   'P 1'
#
loop_
_entity.id
_entity.type
_entity.pdbx_description
1 polymer ?
#
loop_
_entity_poly.entity_id
_entity_poly.type
_entity_poly.pdbx_seq_one_letter_code
_entity_poly.pdbx_strand_id
1 'polypeptide(L)'
;MNALSEAAVAALIVLGALFVLLGSIGLARLPDFLTRLHGPTKATTLGVGALLLASAIFFSNRENGGISLHELAILFFLFITAPVTAHLLAKAALHRQARVDDGRRRVRARKERQKGP
;
A
#
# COMPACT_ATOMS: atom_id res chain seq x y z
N MET A 1 -27.41 -14.15 13.05
CA MET A 1 -26.87 -12.82 12.68
C MET A 1 -28.02 -11.83 12.73
N ASN A 2 -27.82 -10.67 13.36
CA ASN A 2 -28.87 -9.65 13.47
C ASN A 2 -28.72 -8.67 12.29
N ALA A 3 -29.82 -8.09 11.81
CA ALA A 3 -29.80 -7.14 10.68
C ALA A 3 -28.80 -5.97 10.87
N LEU A 4 -28.60 -5.55 12.13
CA LEU A 4 -27.60 -4.54 12.48
C LEU A 4 -26.15 -4.98 12.19
N SER A 5 -25.81 -6.24 12.49
CA SER A 5 -24.47 -6.78 12.23
C SER A 5 -24.19 -6.91 10.73
N GLU A 6 -25.20 -7.27 9.94
CA GLU A 6 -25.09 -7.36 8.48
C GLU A 6 -24.88 -5.98 7.86
N ALA A 7 -25.65 -4.98 8.30
CA ALA A 7 -25.48 -3.60 7.87
C ALA A 7 -24.09 -3.03 8.23
N ALA A 8 -23.60 -3.33 9.44
CA ALA A 8 -22.27 -2.92 9.86
C ALA A 8 -21.17 -3.54 8.99
N VAL A 9 -21.21 -4.86 8.75
CA VAL A 9 -20.25 -5.57 7.89
C VAL A 9 -20.27 -5.00 6.47
N ALA A 10 -21.45 -4.79 5.88
CA ALA A 10 -21.59 -4.21 4.55
C ALA A 10 -20.97 -2.80 4.48
N ALA A 11 -21.24 -1.94 5.47
CA ALA A 11 -20.68 -0.59 5.53
C ALA A 11 -19.14 -0.62 5.64
N LEU A 12 -18.58 -1.51 6.47
CA LEU A 12 -17.13 -1.68 6.61
C LEU A 12 -16.48 -2.18 5.32
N ILE A 13 -17.11 -3.10 4.59
CA ILE A 13 -16.60 -3.58 3.28
C ILE A 13 -16.60 -2.45 2.26
N VAL A 14 -17.69 -1.68 2.17
CA VAL A 14 -17.77 -0.54 1.23
C VAL A 14 -16.73 0.52 1.57
N LEU A 15 -16.58 0.88 2.86
CA LEU A 15 -15.53 1.79 3.32
C LEU A 15 -14.14 1.25 2.97
N GLY A 16 -13.87 -0.02 3.25
CA GLY A 16 -12.60 -0.67 2.92
C GLY A 16 -12.28 -0.61 1.43
N ALA A 17 -13.27 -0.91 0.58
CA ALA A 17 -13.15 -0.83 -0.88
C ALA A 17 -12.89 0.60 -1.37
N LEU A 18 -13.58 1.60 -0.80
CA LEU A 18 -13.35 3.01 -1.11
C LEU A 18 -11.91 3.43 -0.76
N PHE A 19 -11.41 3.03 0.41
CA PHE A 19 -10.01 3.32 0.78
C PHE A 19 -9.01 2.65 -0.17
N VAL A 20 -9.23 1.39 -0.55
CA VAL A 20 -8.38 0.71 -1.54
C VAL A 20 -8.42 1.44 -2.89
N LEU A 21 -9.60 1.88 -3.33
CA LEU A 21 -9.76 2.67 -4.56
C LEU A 21 -9.02 4.01 -4.48
N LEU A 22 -9.16 4.74 -3.38
CA LEU A 22 -8.41 6.00 -3.14
C LEU A 22 -6.90 5.75 -3.14
N GLY A 23 -6.45 4.63 -2.56
CA GLY A 23 -5.06 4.20 -2.59
C GLY A 23 -4.55 3.99 -4.02
N SER A 24 -5.33 3.29 -4.85
CA SER A 24 -5.00 3.07 -6.26
C SER A 24 -4.97 4.38 -7.07
N ILE A 25 -5.94 5.27 -6.85
CA ILE A 25 -5.97 6.60 -7.49
C ILE A 25 -4.76 7.44 -7.06
N GLY A 26 -4.39 7.40 -5.77
CA GLY A 26 -3.17 8.03 -5.26
C GLY A 26 -1.91 7.49 -5.93
N LEU A 27 -1.83 6.19 -6.19
CA LEU A 27 -0.73 5.60 -6.94
C LEU A 27 -0.72 6.09 -8.40
N ALA A 28 -1.87 6.30 -9.02
CA ALA A 28 -1.98 6.69 -10.43
C ALA A 28 -1.72 8.19 -10.68
N ARG A 29 -2.14 9.08 -9.75
CA ARG A 29 -2.08 10.54 -9.96
C ARG A 29 -0.83 11.24 -9.45
N LEU A 30 -0.07 10.67 -8.51
CA LEU A 30 1.06 11.41 -7.93
C LEU A 30 2.31 11.38 -8.85
N PRO A 31 3.01 12.52 -9.03
CA PRO A 31 4.09 12.66 -10.01
C PRO A 31 5.47 12.13 -9.54
N ASP A 32 5.69 11.97 -8.23
CA ASP A 32 6.97 11.51 -7.66
C ASP A 32 6.84 10.15 -6.94
N PHE A 33 7.86 9.28 -7.06
CA PHE A 33 7.77 7.85 -6.71
C PHE A 33 7.62 7.62 -5.20
N LEU A 34 8.24 8.46 -4.36
CA LEU A 34 8.14 8.39 -2.90
C LEU A 34 6.78 8.90 -2.41
N THR A 35 6.28 9.98 -3.00
CA THR A 35 4.94 10.50 -2.71
C THR A 35 3.85 9.53 -3.19
N ARG A 36 4.05 8.87 -4.34
CA ARG A 36 3.24 7.74 -4.82
C ARG A 36 3.27 6.50 -3.91
N LEU A 37 4.24 6.39 -2.99
CA LEU A 37 4.31 5.25 -2.06
C LEU A 37 3.60 5.56 -0.75
N HIS A 38 3.64 6.81 -0.27
CA HIS A 38 2.95 7.22 0.96
C HIS A 38 1.42 7.19 0.85
N GLY A 39 0.86 7.63 -0.28
CA GLY A 39 -0.59 7.64 -0.50
C GLY A 39 -1.24 6.25 -0.43
N PRO A 40 -0.77 5.28 -1.25
CA PRO A 40 -1.28 3.91 -1.24
C PRO A 40 -1.03 3.20 0.08
N THR A 41 0.09 3.45 0.76
CA THR A 41 0.39 2.80 2.06
C THR A 41 -0.59 3.23 3.16
N LYS A 42 -0.92 4.52 3.24
CA LYS A 42 -1.93 5.01 4.22
C LYS A 42 -3.35 4.51 3.90
N ALA A 43 -3.66 4.41 2.60
CA ALA A 43 -4.96 3.95 2.15
C ALA A 43 -5.14 2.43 2.33
N THR A 44 -4.09 1.63 2.09
CA THR A 44 -4.13 0.18 2.28
C THR A 44 -4.18 -0.23 3.74
N THR A 45 -3.49 0.47 4.66
CA THR A 45 -3.61 0.15 6.09
C THR A 45 -5.03 0.38 6.63
N LEU A 46 -5.68 1.47 6.23
CA LEU A 46 -7.08 1.73 6.60
C LEU A 46 -8.07 0.80 5.88
N GLY A 47 -7.88 0.56 4.59
CA GLY A 47 -8.76 -0.31 3.80
C GLY A 47 -8.70 -1.78 4.23
N VAL A 48 -7.50 -2.33 4.37
CA VAL A 48 -7.30 -3.71 4.85
C VAL A 48 -7.70 -3.84 6.33
N GLY A 49 -7.45 -2.81 7.16
CA GLY A 49 -7.93 -2.77 8.55
C GLY A 49 -9.45 -2.83 8.65
N ALA A 50 -10.18 -2.09 7.82
CA ALA A 50 -11.64 -2.15 7.75
C ALA A 50 -12.15 -3.53 7.30
N LEU A 51 -11.49 -4.17 6.34
CA LEU A 51 -11.82 -5.52 5.89
C LEU A 51 -11.56 -6.59 6.97
N LEU A 52 -10.47 -6.47 7.73
CA LEU A 52 -10.17 -7.33 8.88
C LEU A 52 -11.22 -7.19 9.99
N LEU A 53 -11.63 -5.96 10.30
CA LEU A 53 -12.69 -5.69 11.28
C LEU A 53 -14.05 -6.24 10.82
N ALA A 54 -14.40 -6.07 9.54
CA ALA A 54 -15.60 -6.66 8.96
C ALA A 54 -15.61 -8.19 9.10
N SER A 55 -14.47 -8.83 8.78
CA SER A 55 -14.30 -10.28 8.92
C SER A 55 -14.45 -10.73 10.38
N ALA A 56 -13.81 -10.03 11.33
CA ALA A 56 -13.91 -10.32 12.75
C ALA A 56 -15.36 -10.26 13.27
N ILE A 57 -16.12 -9.22 12.88
CA ILE A 57 -17.54 -9.07 13.26
C ILE A 57 -18.42 -10.14 12.63
N PHE A 58 -18.18 -10.47 11.36
CA PHE A 58 -18.91 -11.52 10.65
C PHE A 58 -18.72 -12.89 11.29
N PHE A 59 -17.48 -13.23 11.65
CA PHE A 59 -17.16 -14.52 12.29
C PHE A 59 -17.60 -14.60 13.75
N SER A 60 -17.54 -13.50 14.50
CA SER A 60 -18.01 -13.46 15.90
C SER A 60 -19.50 -13.78 16.05
N ASN A 61 -20.31 -13.65 14.99
CA ASN A 61 -21.75 -13.87 15.01
C ASN A 61 -22.20 -15.22 14.41
N ARG A 62 -21.25 -16.08 14.02
CA ARG A 62 -21.54 -17.39 13.43
C ARG A 62 -21.28 -18.49 14.48
N GLU A 63 -22.34 -19.15 14.93
CA GLU A 63 -22.29 -20.21 15.96
C GLU A 63 -21.54 -21.48 15.52
N ASN A 64 -21.31 -21.67 14.21
CA ASN A 64 -20.50 -22.77 13.70
C ASN A 64 -19.07 -22.28 13.41
N GLY A 65 -18.21 -22.49 14.41
CA GLY A 65 -16.80 -22.11 14.42
C GLY A 65 -16.02 -22.63 13.22
N GLY A 66 -15.39 -21.68 12.53
CA GLY A 66 -14.38 -21.96 11.53
C GLY A 66 -14.17 -20.73 10.68
N ILE A 67 -13.24 -19.86 11.08
CA ILE A 67 -12.61 -18.95 10.12
C ILE A 67 -12.19 -19.83 8.94
N SER A 68 -12.68 -19.54 7.73
CA SER A 68 -12.16 -20.22 6.56
C SER A 68 -10.69 -19.80 6.48
N LEU A 69 -9.80 -20.69 6.93
CA LEU A 69 -8.36 -20.43 7.03
C LEU A 69 -7.80 -19.86 5.73
N HIS A 70 -8.42 -20.22 4.60
CA HIS A 70 -8.15 -19.69 3.28
C HIS A 70 -8.37 -18.18 3.16
N GLU A 71 -9.49 -17.62 3.63
CA GLU A 71 -9.77 -16.18 3.53
C GLU A 71 -8.81 -15.37 4.40
N LEU A 72 -8.56 -15.83 5.62
CA LEU A 72 -7.60 -15.21 6.51
C LEU A 72 -6.18 -15.31 5.95
N ALA A 73 -5.79 -16.46 5.39
CA ALA A 73 -4.49 -16.64 4.75
C ALA A 73 -4.30 -15.73 3.55
N ILE A 74 -5.33 -15.56 2.69
CA ILE A 74 -5.27 -14.63 1.56
C ILE A 74 -5.09 -13.19 2.06
N LEU A 75 -5.88 -12.76 3.05
CA LEU A 75 -5.79 -11.41 3.58
C LEU A 75 -4.44 -11.15 4.24
N PHE A 76 -3.95 -12.11 5.04
CA PHE A 76 -2.67 -12.04 5.73
C PHE A 76 -1.50 -12.05 4.75
N PHE A 77 -1.54 -12.91 3.74
CA PHE A 77 -0.53 -12.98 2.69
C PHE A 77 -0.47 -11.67 1.90
N LEU A 78 -1.62 -11.11 1.51
CA LEU A 78 -1.68 -9.83 0.80
C LEU A 78 -1.19 -8.68 1.69
N PHE A 79 -1.56 -8.71 2.97
CA PHE A 79 -1.16 -7.71 3.96
C PHE A 79 0.35 -7.72 4.22
N ILE A 80 1.03 -8.87 4.18
CA ILE A 80 2.50 -8.93 4.29
C ILE A 80 3.17 -8.58 2.97
N THR A 81 2.62 -9.07 1.85
CA THR A 81 3.21 -8.87 0.52
C THR A 81 3.24 -7.39 0.14
N ALA A 82 2.16 -6.66 0.39
CA ALA A 82 2.06 -5.23 0.07
C ALA A 82 3.17 -4.34 0.68
N PRO A 83 3.43 -4.35 2.01
CA PRO A 83 4.50 -3.57 2.63
C PRO A 83 5.90 -4.07 2.26
N VAL A 84 6.09 -5.39 2.05
CA VAL A 84 7.38 -5.93 1.60
C VAL A 84 7.71 -5.43 0.19
N THR A 85 6.76 -5.54 -0.75
CA THR A 85 6.94 -5.00 -2.11
C THR A 85 7.15 -3.49 -2.08
N ALA A 86 6.39 -2.76 -1.27
CA ALA A 86 6.57 -1.31 -1.12
C ALA A 86 7.99 -0.96 -0.60
N HIS A 87 8.50 -1.68 0.40
CA HIS A 87 9.83 -1.46 0.95
C HIS A 87 10.93 -1.74 -0.07
N LEU A 88 10.82 -2.85 -0.83
CA LEU A 88 11.76 -3.19 -1.89
C LEU A 88 11.75 -2.16 -3.02
N LEU A 89 10.56 -1.70 -3.44
CA LEU A 89 10.41 -0.64 -4.43
C LEU A 89 11.00 0.69 -3.95
N ALA A 90 10.80 1.05 -2.68
CA ALA A 90 11.41 2.25 -2.09
C ALA A 90 12.94 2.18 -2.15
N LYS A 91 13.51 1.04 -1.72
CA LYS A 91 14.97 0.83 -1.73
C LYS A 91 15.54 0.89 -3.16
N ALA A 92 14.86 0.27 -4.12
CA ALA A 92 15.25 0.32 -5.53
C ALA A 92 15.17 1.75 -6.11
N ALA A 93 14.11 2.50 -5.78
CA ALA A 93 13.94 3.87 -6.23
C ALA A 93 15.04 4.80 -5.70
N LEU A 94 15.36 4.70 -4.41
CA LEU A 94 16.45 5.47 -3.78
C LEU A 94 17.81 5.13 -4.41
N HIS A 95 18.08 3.85 -4.67
CA HIS A 95 19.32 3.44 -5.33
C HIS A 95 19.44 4.02 -6.75
N ARG A 96 18.32 4.06 -7.49
CA ARG A 96 18.28 4.63 -8.84
C ARG A 96 18.50 6.15 -8.81
N GLN A 97 17.89 6.86 -7.86
CA GLN A 97 18.10 8.31 -7.70
C GLN A 97 19.57 8.63 -7.37
N ALA A 98 20.18 7.89 -6.43
CA ALA A 98 21.59 8.07 -6.07
C ALA A 98 22.54 7.89 -7.27
N ARG A 99 22.29 6.88 -8.13
CA ARG A 99 23.05 6.65 -9.37
C ARG A 99 22.91 7.81 -10.36
N VAL A 100 21.69 8.34 -10.52
CA VAL A 100 21.42 9.48 -11.42
C VAL A 100 22.13 10.74 -10.95
N ASP A 101 22.12 11.02 -9.65
CA ASP A 101 22.80 12.19 -9.07
C ASP A 101 24.32 12.09 -9.16
N ASP A 102 24.92 10.91 -8.92
CA ASP A 102 26.35 10.69 -9.12
C ASP A 102 26.74 10.93 -10.60
N GLY A 103 25.95 10.43 -11.54
CA GLY A 103 26.13 10.68 -12.97
C GLY A 103 26.10 12.17 -13.31
N ARG A 104 25.13 12.93 -12.79
CA ARG A 104 25.05 14.39 -13.01
C ARG A 104 26.26 15.13 -12.43
N ARG A 105 26.74 14.74 -11.25
CA ARG A 105 27.94 15.34 -10.63
C ARG A 105 29.19 15.10 -11.47
N ARG A 106 29.40 13.87 -11.97
CA ARG A 106 30.53 13.53 -12.84
C ARG A 106 30.52 14.32 -14.15
N VAL A 107 29.36 14.46 -14.78
CA VAL A 107 29.22 15.25 -16.02
C VAL A 107 29.51 16.74 -15.78
N ARG A 108 29.03 17.31 -14.66
CA ARG A 108 29.37 18.70 -14.27
C ARG A 108 30.86 18.90 -14.03
N ALA A 109 31.47 18.03 -13.22
CA ALA A 109 32.91 18.10 -12.93
C ALA A 109 33.77 17.99 -14.20
N ARG A 110 33.33 17.20 -15.19
CA ARG A 110 34.01 17.09 -16.49
C ARG A 110 33.88 18.36 -17.33
N LYS A 111 32.70 19.00 -17.35
CA LYS A 111 32.49 20.30 -18.01
C LYS A 111 33.31 21.42 -17.37
N GLU A 112 33.46 21.42 -16.06
CA GLU A 112 34.28 22.42 -15.35
C GLU A 112 35.76 22.25 -15.65
N ARG A 113 36.28 21.01 -15.70
CA ARG A 113 37.65 20.74 -16.13
C ARG A 113 37.94 21.14 -17.58
N GLN A 114 36.93 21.06 -18.45
CA GLN A 114 37.05 21.48 -19.86
C GLN A 114 36.95 22.99 -20.07
N LYS A 115 36.48 23.74 -19.06
CA LYS A 115 36.38 25.21 -19.07
C LYS A 115 37.55 25.89 -18.34
N GLY A 116 38.62 25.13 -18.02
CA GLY A 116 39.86 25.70 -17.49
C GLY A 116 40.51 26.70 -18.49
N PRO A 117 41.28 27.66 -17.97
CA PRO A 117 41.64 28.93 -18.61
C PRO A 117 42.40 28.81 -19.93
#